data_AF-J9F6V7-F1
#
_entry.id   AF-J9F6V7-F1
#
_cell.length_a   1.000
_cell.length_b   1.000
_cell.length_c   1.000
_cell.angle_alpha   90.00
_cell.angle_beta   90.00
_cell.angle_gamma   90.00
#
_symmetry.space_group_name_H-M   'P 1'
#
loop_
_entity.id
_entity.type
_entity.pdbx_description
1 polymer ?
#
loop_
_entity_poly.entity_id
_entity_poly.type
_entity_poly.pdbx_seq_one_letter_code
_entity_poly.pdbx_strand_id
1 'polypeptide(L)'
;NVMLDETIVVGYGTQKKVNLTGAISVVDDKQLQDRTSHNLVTMLQGSVPGLNITTSSGNPGSTGKMNIRGFTSINNSTADPIVLIDGAIGAIEDVNPNDVASISVIKDAS
;
A
#
# COMPACT_ATOMS: atom_id res chain seq x y z
N ASN A 1 13.50 -18.36 20.53
CA ASN A 1 12.15 -18.08 20.00
C ASN A 1 11.67 -16.75 20.55
N VAL A 2 11.98 -15.65 19.86
CA VAL A 2 11.40 -14.35 20.18
C VAL A 2 10.25 -14.16 19.20
N MET A 3 9.02 -14.27 19.70
CA MET A 3 7.86 -13.81 18.94
C MET A 3 8.01 -12.29 18.86
N LEU A 4 8.45 -11.77 17.71
CA LEU A 4 8.40 -10.34 17.45
C LEU A 4 6.93 -9.95 17.44
N ASP A 5 6.52 -9.20 18.46
CA ASP A 5 5.25 -8.47 18.44
C ASP A 5 5.33 -7.43 17.31
N GLU A 6 4.89 -7.81 16.12
CA GLU A 6 4.79 -6.92 14.97
C GLU A 6 3.87 -5.75 15.33
N THR A 7 4.52 -4.60 15.52
CA THR A 7 3.87 -3.34 15.85
C THR A 7 3.71 -2.58 14.54
N ILE A 8 2.48 -2.29 14.15
CA ILE A 8 2.16 -1.62 12.88
C ILE A 8 1.79 -0.18 13.18
N VAL A 9 2.32 0.74 12.39
CA VAL A 9 1.96 2.16 12.47
C VAL A 9 0.76 2.41 11.56
N VAL A 10 -0.34 2.88 12.13
CA VAL A 10 -1.57 3.24 11.40
C VAL A 10 -1.84 4.72 11.66
N GLY A 11 -1.62 5.55 10.63
CA GLY A 11 -1.71 7.01 10.77
C GLY A 11 -0.70 7.53 11.79
N TYR A 12 -1.18 8.03 12.94
CA TYR A 12 -0.37 8.59 14.03
C TYR A 12 -0.20 7.65 15.24
N GLY A 13 -0.75 6.43 15.21
CA GLY A 13 -0.74 5.50 16.34
C GLY A 13 -0.08 4.16 15.99
N THR A 14 0.55 3.52 16.98
CA THR A 14 1.09 2.16 16.87
C THR A 14 0.06 1.15 17.41
N GLN A 15 -0.32 0.15 16.61
CA GLN A 15 -1.21 -0.95 17.03
C GLN A 15 -0.56 -2.31 16.79
N LYS A 16 -0.83 -3.28 17.68
CA LYS A 16 -0.36 -4.67 17.49
C LYS A 16 -1.18 -5.34 16.39
N LYS A 17 -0.51 -6.09 15.50
CA LYS A 17 -1.13 -6.85 14.39
C LYS A 17 -2.30 -7.73 14.82
N VAL A 18 -2.20 -8.35 16.00
CA VAL A 18 -3.22 -9.27 16.55
C VAL A 18 -4.51 -8.59 17.01
N ASN A 19 -4.50 -7.30 17.31
CA ASN A 19 -5.65 -6.59 17.89
C ASN A 19 -6.40 -5.72 16.87
N LEU A 20 -6.09 -5.83 15.59
CA LEU A 20 -6.65 -4.99 14.55
C LEU A 20 -7.96 -5.60 14.01
N THR A 21 -9.09 -4.95 14.30
CA THR A 21 -10.45 -5.41 13.91
C THR A 21 -10.92 -4.87 12.55
N GLY A 22 -10.18 -3.94 11.94
CA GLY A 22 -10.52 -3.31 10.66
C GLY A 22 -9.94 -4.03 9.43
N ALA A 23 -10.46 -3.72 8.24
CA ALA A 23 -9.94 -4.26 6.98
C ALA A 23 -8.64 -3.57 6.56
N ILE A 24 -7.55 -3.82 7.30
CA ILE A 24 -6.21 -3.33 7.01
C ILE A 24 -5.39 -4.49 6.42
N SER A 25 -4.59 -4.20 5.41
CA SER A 25 -3.67 -5.16 4.82
C SER A 25 -2.26 -4.62 4.93
N VAL A 26 -1.39 -5.39 5.54
CA VAL A 26 0.02 -5.03 5.75
C VAL A 26 0.87 -5.86 4.82
N VAL A 27 1.78 -5.19 4.12
CA VAL A 27 2.82 -5.82 3.30
C VAL A 27 4.15 -5.55 4.00
N ASP A 28 4.80 -6.63 4.41
CA ASP A 28 6.06 -6.58 5.15
C ASP A 28 7.27 -6.49 4.18
N ASP A 29 8.42 -6.02 4.69
CA ASP A 29 9.67 -5.84 3.94
C ASP A 29 10.06 -7.06 3.09
N LYS A 30 9.96 -8.28 3.63
CA LYS A 30 10.31 -9.53 2.93
C LYS A 30 9.47 -9.73 1.68
N GLN A 31 8.17 -9.42 1.75
CA GLN A 31 7.25 -9.57 0.62
C GLN A 31 7.55 -8.54 -0.48
N LEU A 32 8.12 -7.39 -0.11
CA LEU A 32 8.60 -6.38 -1.04
C LEU A 32 9.95 -6.79 -1.63
N GLN A 33 10.89 -7.28 -0.83
CA GLN A 33 12.22 -7.73 -1.29
C GLN A 33 12.15 -8.91 -2.27
N ASP A 34 11.18 -9.81 -2.09
CA ASP A 34 10.94 -10.93 -3.01
C ASP A 34 10.40 -10.47 -4.39
N ARG A 35 10.08 -9.18 -4.55
CA ARG A 35 9.53 -8.61 -5.78
C ARG A 35 10.48 -7.56 -6.36
N THR A 36 11.21 -7.93 -7.40
CA THR A 36 12.04 -6.97 -8.15
C THR A 36 11.17 -6.10 -9.04
N SER A 37 10.83 -4.89 -8.59
CA SER A 37 10.26 -3.87 -9.47
C SER A 37 10.85 -2.49 -9.19
N HIS A 38 10.76 -1.62 -10.19
CA HIS A 38 11.22 -0.23 -10.12
C HIS A 38 10.22 0.71 -9.43
N ASN A 39 8.99 0.26 -9.15
CA ASN A 39 7.97 1.10 -8.54
C ASN A 39 7.15 0.32 -7.50
N LEU A 40 7.00 0.89 -6.31
CA LEU A 40 6.19 0.35 -5.22
C LEU A 40 4.75 0.01 -5.63
N VAL A 41 4.13 0.81 -6.51
CA VAL A 41 2.77 0.56 -7.01
C VAL A 41 2.67 -0.83 -7.62
N THR A 42 3.61 -1.18 -8.49
CA THR A 42 3.63 -2.51 -9.12
C THR A 42 3.98 -3.63 -8.14
N MET A 43 4.78 -3.35 -7.11
CA MET A 43 5.13 -4.33 -6.08
C MET A 43 3.95 -4.68 -5.19
N LEU A 44 3.02 -3.74 -4.99
CA LEU A 44 1.78 -3.97 -4.24
C LEU A 44 0.74 -4.76 -5.02
N GLN A 45 0.89 -4.88 -6.34
CA GLN A 45 -0.07 -5.58 -7.21
C GLN A 45 -0.20 -7.05 -6.81
N GLY A 46 -1.36 -7.44 -6.32
CA GLY A 46 -1.62 -8.81 -5.86
C GLY A 46 -0.99 -9.17 -4.50
N SER A 47 -0.25 -8.26 -3.85
CA SER A 47 0.11 -8.42 -2.42
C SER A 47 -1.03 -8.01 -1.50
N VAL A 48 -1.84 -7.05 -1.94
CA VAL A 48 -2.93 -6.49 -1.13
C VAL A 48 -4.29 -6.90 -1.71
N PRO A 49 -5.12 -7.66 -0.96
CA PRO A 49 -6.46 -8.03 -1.41
C PRO A 49 -7.37 -6.79 -1.52
N GLY A 50 -8.02 -6.64 -2.68
CA GLY A 50 -8.90 -5.51 -2.96
C GLY A 50 -8.19 -4.23 -3.37
N LEU A 51 -6.86 -4.28 -3.58
CA LEU A 51 -6.13 -3.24 -4.27
C LEU A 51 -6.13 -3.54 -5.77
N ASN A 52 -6.75 -2.67 -6.56
CA ASN A 52 -6.72 -2.74 -8.00
C ASN A 52 -5.68 -1.75 -8.53
N ILE A 53 -4.76 -2.25 -9.35
CA ILE A 53 -3.74 -1.42 -10.01
C ILE A 53 -3.89 -1.65 -11.50
N THR A 54 -4.18 -0.58 -12.23
CA THR A 54 -4.32 -0.58 -13.68
C THR A 54 -3.19 0.23 -14.29
N THR A 55 -2.31 -0.43 -15.03
CA THR A 55 -1.25 0.24 -15.79
C THR A 55 -1.75 0.53 -17.20
N SER A 56 -1.73 1.81 -17.58
CA SER A 56 -2.17 2.25 -18.92
C SER A 56 -1.12 2.01 -19.99
N SER A 57 0.14 1.80 -19.57
CA SER A 57 1.29 1.61 -20.47
C SER A 57 2.31 0.65 -19.84
N GLY A 58 3.10 -0.01 -20.69
CA GLY A 58 4.21 -0.88 -20.26
C GLY A 58 5.53 -0.13 -20.02
N ASN A 59 5.50 1.21 -19.98
CA ASN A 59 6.70 2.01 -19.83
C ASN A 59 7.21 1.93 -18.37
N PRO A 60 8.50 1.61 -18.16
CA PRO A 60 9.13 1.73 -16.85
C PRO A 60 8.95 3.16 -16.31
N GLY A 61 8.47 3.30 -15.08
CA GLY A 61 8.17 4.59 -14.46
C GLY A 61 6.78 5.18 -14.77
N SER A 62 5.94 4.52 -15.59
CA SER A 62 4.56 4.96 -15.74
C SER A 62 3.75 4.62 -14.48
N THR A 63 3.13 5.64 -13.88
CA THR A 63 2.29 5.47 -12.70
C THR A 63 0.98 4.81 -13.09
N GLY A 64 0.80 3.56 -12.66
CA GLY A 64 -0.48 2.87 -12.77
C GLY A 64 -1.52 3.56 -11.88
N LYS A 65 -2.77 3.63 -12.35
CA LYS A 65 -3.90 4.07 -11.52
C LYS A 65 -4.16 3.03 -10.44
N MET A 66 -4.29 3.48 -9.20
CA MET A 66 -4.51 2.62 -8.04
C MET A 66 -5.90 2.89 -7.49
N ASN A 67 -6.58 1.84 -7.06
CA ASN A 67 -7.90 1.96 -6.48
C ASN A 67 -8.12 0.89 -5.40
N ILE A 68 -8.82 1.26 -4.33
CA ILE A 68 -9.14 0.35 -3.22
C ILE A 68 -10.64 -0.01 -3.31
N ARG A 69 -10.93 -1.31 -3.41
CA ARG A 69 -12.28 -1.92 -3.52
C ARG A 69 -13.07 -1.61 -4.81
N GLY A 70 -12.41 -1.25 -5.90
CA GLY A 70 -13.05 -0.97 -7.19
C GLY A 70 -13.52 0.48 -7.34
N PHE A 71 -13.93 0.84 -8.56
CA PHE A 71 -14.50 2.16 -8.84
C PHE A 71 -15.94 2.21 -8.32
N THR A 72 -16.18 3.02 -7.30
CA THR A 72 -17.53 3.27 -6.76
C THR A 72 -18.24 4.42 -7.48
N SER A 73 -17.52 5.16 -8.34
CA SER A 73 -18.05 6.32 -9.06
C SER A 73 -18.01 6.09 -10.57
N ILE A 74 -19.15 6.31 -11.22
CA ILE A 74 -19.31 6.22 -12.69
C ILE A 74 -18.68 7.44 -13.38
N ASN A 75 -18.59 8.58 -12.69
CA ASN A 75 -18.21 9.87 -13.27
C ASN A 75 -16.83 10.39 -12.82
N ASN A 76 -16.17 9.70 -11.87
CA ASN A 76 -14.89 10.13 -11.35
C ASN A 76 -13.84 9.03 -11.55
N SER A 77 -13.05 9.17 -12.62
CA SER A 77 -11.89 8.31 -12.93
C SER A 77 -10.68 8.55 -12.01
N THR A 78 -10.82 9.35 -10.95
CA THR A 78 -9.77 9.75 -10.02
C THR A 78 -10.02 9.19 -8.63
N ALA A 79 -10.26 7.88 -8.56
CA ALA A 79 -10.36 7.15 -7.29
C ALA A 79 -8.97 6.70 -6.80
N ASP A 80 -7.96 7.54 -6.98
CA ASP A 80 -6.61 7.29 -6.50
C ASP A 80 -6.60 7.45 -4.97
N PRO A 81 -6.11 6.45 -4.20
CA PRO A 81 -6.09 6.53 -2.75
C PRO A 81 -5.09 7.58 -2.26
N ILE A 82 -5.35 8.13 -1.08
CA ILE A 82 -4.38 9.00 -0.39
C ILE A 82 -3.21 8.14 0.09
N VAL A 83 -2.01 8.53 -0.29
CA VAL A 83 -0.76 7.89 0.15
C VAL A 83 -0.14 8.75 1.25
N LEU A 84 0.25 8.08 2.34
CA LEU A 84 0.96 8.68 3.45
C LEU A 84 2.36 8.05 3.55
N ILE A 85 3.40 8.86 3.50
CA ILE A 85 4.81 8.47 3.62
C ILE A 85 5.32 9.09 4.92
N ASP A 86 5.67 8.26 5.90
CA ASP A 86 6.14 8.69 7.22
C ASP A 86 5.26 9.75 7.92
N GLY A 87 3.94 9.71 7.67
CA GLY A 87 2.98 10.66 8.25
C GLY A 87 2.70 11.91 7.41
N ALA A 88 3.33 12.08 6.24
CA ALA A 88 3.08 13.18 5.29
C ALA A 88 2.43 12.70 4.00
N ILE A 89 1.54 13.50 3.42
CA ILE A 89 0.91 13.20 2.13
C ILE A 89 1.97 13.36 1.03
N GLY A 90 2.09 12.36 0.16
CA GLY A 90 3.04 12.39 -0.95
C GLY A 90 2.69 11.39 -2.05
N ALA A 91 3.53 11.34 -3.08
CA ALA A 91 3.38 10.39 -4.18
C ALA A 91 4.19 9.12 -3.88
N ILE A 92 3.54 7.96 -3.96
CA ILE A 92 4.17 6.65 -3.75
C ILE A 92 5.29 6.35 -4.76
N GLU A 93 5.28 7.04 -5.90
CA GLU A 93 6.25 6.88 -6.99
C GLU A 93 7.64 7.42 -6.64
N ASP A 94 7.70 8.42 -5.76
CA ASP A 94 8.95 9.08 -5.36
C ASP A 94 9.69 8.29 -4.26
N VAL A 95 9.09 7.21 -3.76
CA VAL A 95 9.67 6.41 -2.69
C VAL A 95 10.43 5.23 -3.28
N ASN A 96 11.71 5.13 -2.91
CA ASN A 96 12.54 4.00 -3.25
C ASN A 96 12.03 2.73 -2.54
N PRO A 97 11.72 1.65 -3.27
CA PRO A 97 11.25 0.40 -2.66
C PRO A 97 12.17 -0.20 -1.62
N ASN A 98 13.48 0.01 -1.74
CA ASN A 98 14.46 -0.56 -0.81
C ASN A 98 14.47 0.12 0.56
N ASP A 99 13.91 1.33 0.65
CA ASP A 99 13.87 2.13 1.88
C ASP A 99 12.54 1.94 2.64
N VAL A 100 11.65 1.05 2.16
CA VAL A 100 10.34 0.80 2.75
C VAL A 100 10.39 -0.39 3.70
N ALA A 101 10.10 -0.13 4.98
CA ALA A 101 10.02 -1.18 6.00
C ALA A 101 8.67 -1.92 6.00
N SER A 102 7.56 -1.21 5.82
CA SER A 102 6.22 -1.81 5.76
C SER A 102 5.25 -0.89 5.04
N ILE A 103 4.24 -1.48 4.40
CA ILE A 103 3.14 -0.74 3.77
C ILE A 103 1.84 -1.18 4.40
N SER A 104 1.11 -0.22 4.97
CA SER A 104 -0.21 -0.46 5.53
C SER A 104 -1.28 0.12 4.64
N VAL A 105 -2.16 -0.73 4.12
CA VAL A 105 -3.30 -0.32 3.32
C VAL A 105 -4.55 -0.39 4.17
N ILE A 106 -5.15 0.77 4.41
CA ILE A 106 -6.38 0.92 5.18
C ILE A 106 -7.56 0.91 4.21
N LYS A 107 -8.37 -0.15 4.25
CA LYS A 107 -9.52 -0.34 3.34
C LYS A 107 -10.86 -0.02 4.00
N ASP A 108 -10.87 0.28 5.30
CA ASP A 108 -12.07 0.64 6.06
C ASP A 108 -11.77 1.81 6.98
N ALA A 109 -12.78 2.65 7.24
CA ALA A 109 -12.64 3.93 7.92
C ALA A 109 -13.35 3.98 9.29
N SER A 110 -13.79 2.83 9.83
CA SER A 110 -14.56 2.75 11.08
C SER A 110 -13.76 3.18 12.31
#